data_AF-A0A7C6XJB9-F1
#
_entry.id   AF-A0A7C6XJB9-F1
#
_cell.length_a   1.000
_cell.length_b   1.000
_cell.length_c   1.000
_cell.angle_alpha   90.00
_cell.angle_beta   90.00
_cell.angle_gamma   90.00
#
_symmetry.space_group_name_H-M   'P 1'
#
loop_
_entity.id
_entity.type
_entity.pdbx_description
1 polymer ?
#
loop_
_entity_poly.entity_id
_entity_poly.type
_entity_poly.pdbx_seq_one_letter_code
_entity_poly.pdbx_strand_id
1 'polypeptide(L)'
;AEYTSALTKAETYSDMMHMSKQGIYDQLTSEYGEDFSAEAAQYAIDNVQADWNQNALEKARIYQDDMAMSPNAIHDQLTSEYGEQFTQSEADYAIDNLNN
;
A
#
# COMPACT_ATOMS: atom_id res chain seq x y z
N ALA A 1 18.70 10.97 -10.14
CA ALA A 1 19.02 10.71 -8.73
C ALA A 1 17.73 10.57 -7.94
N GLU A 2 16.90 11.61 -7.91
CA GLU A 2 15.61 11.61 -7.21
C GLU A 2 14.65 10.49 -7.64
N TYR A 3 14.51 10.26 -8.96
CA TYR A 3 13.60 9.22 -9.49
C TYR A 3 14.01 7.80 -9.08
N THR A 4 15.32 7.52 -9.09
CA THR A 4 15.84 6.22 -8.65
C THR A 4 15.67 6.05 -7.15
N SER A 5 15.91 7.10 -6.35
CA SER A 5 15.69 7.06 -4.91
C SER A 5 14.22 6.84 -4.56
N ALA A 6 13.30 7.54 -5.24
CA ALA A 6 11.86 7.38 -5.06
C ALA A 6 11.40 5.96 -5.44
N LEU A 7 11.92 5.39 -6.52
CA LEU A 7 11.64 4.00 -6.91
C LEU A 7 12.10 3.00 -5.84
N THR A 8 13.35 3.13 -5.34
CA THR A 8 13.85 2.25 -4.27
C THR A 8 13.03 2.37 -2.99
N LYS A 9 12.52 3.58 -2.68
CA LYS A 9 11.62 3.78 -1.54
C LYS A 9 10.25 3.14 -1.78
N ALA A 10 9.68 3.28 -2.97
CA ALA A 10 8.44 2.62 -3.35
C ALA A 10 8.54 1.09 -3.22
N GLU A 11 9.62 0.49 -3.71
CA GLU A 11 9.91 -0.94 -3.57
C GLU A 11 9.98 -1.32 -2.09
N THR A 12 10.70 -0.55 -1.26
CA THR A 12 10.79 -0.80 0.18
C THR A 12 9.43 -0.74 0.88
N TYR A 13 8.58 0.25 0.56
CA TYR A 13 7.26 0.38 1.17
C TYR A 13 6.30 -0.72 0.72
N SER A 14 6.38 -1.15 -0.54
CA SER A 14 5.64 -2.31 -1.03
C SER A 14 6.07 -3.58 -0.29
N ASP A 15 7.37 -3.88 -0.31
CA ASP A 15 7.88 -5.18 0.15
C ASP A 15 7.85 -5.34 1.67
N MET A 16 8.13 -4.27 2.41
CA MET A 16 8.28 -4.32 3.87
C MET A 16 7.02 -3.88 4.62
N MET A 17 6.24 -2.97 4.04
CA MET A 17 5.07 -2.39 4.69
C MET A 17 3.75 -2.75 4.02
N HIS A 18 3.80 -3.47 2.88
CA HIS A 18 2.62 -3.93 2.15
C HIS A 18 1.62 -2.80 1.89
N MET A 19 2.13 -1.61 1.55
CA MET A 19 1.31 -0.44 1.30
C MET A 19 0.62 -0.52 -0.05
N SER A 20 -0.51 0.17 -0.19
CA SER A 20 -1.18 0.34 -1.48
C SER A 20 -0.40 1.24 -2.41
N LYS A 21 -0.71 1.17 -3.70
CA LYS A 21 -0.15 2.06 -4.71
C LYS A 21 -0.36 3.54 -4.37
N GLN A 22 -1.56 3.90 -3.90
CA GLN A 22 -1.88 5.28 -3.53
C GLN A 22 -1.17 5.69 -2.24
N GLY A 23 -1.18 4.84 -1.22
CA GLY A 23 -0.49 5.12 0.05
C GLY A 23 1.01 5.32 -0.14
N ILE A 24 1.66 4.57 -1.04
CA ILE A 24 3.07 4.80 -1.38
C ILE A 24 3.25 6.16 -2.06
N TYR A 25 2.40 6.54 -3.01
CA TYR A 25 2.48 7.86 -3.66
C TYR A 25 2.39 9.00 -2.64
N ASP A 26 1.40 8.90 -1.73
CA ASP A 26 1.16 9.91 -0.70
C ASP A 26 2.34 9.96 0.28
N GLN A 27 2.93 8.82 0.65
CA GLN A 27 4.11 8.76 1.51
C GLN A 27 5.37 9.35 0.84
N LEU A 28 5.55 9.12 -0.47
CA LEU A 28 6.68 9.66 -1.22
C LEU A 28 6.60 11.18 -1.37
N THR A 29 5.39 11.73 -1.53
CA THR A 29 5.15 13.17 -1.74
C THR A 29 4.93 13.96 -0.46
N SER A 30 4.68 13.30 0.67
CA SER A 30 4.46 13.96 1.95
C SER A 30 5.70 14.73 2.43
N GLU A 31 5.51 15.99 2.84
CA GLU A 31 6.54 16.83 3.48
C GLU A 31 7.07 16.23 4.79
N TYR A 32 6.28 15.35 5.43
CA TYR A 32 6.66 14.62 6.65
C TYR A 32 7.18 13.21 6.36
N GLY A 33 7.14 12.79 5.09
CA GLY A 33 7.59 11.49 4.62
C GLY A 33 8.96 11.60 3.95
N GLU A 34 8.97 11.38 2.63
CA GLU A 34 10.21 11.41 1.85
C GLU A 34 10.41 12.73 1.08
N ASP A 35 9.37 13.58 1.00
CA ASP A 35 9.40 14.92 0.37
C ASP A 35 9.96 14.91 -1.07
N PHE A 36 9.66 13.87 -1.85
CA PHE A 36 9.98 13.81 -3.27
C PHE A 36 9.01 14.67 -4.07
N SER A 37 9.49 15.20 -5.20
CA SER A 37 8.60 15.83 -6.20
C SER A 37 7.51 14.86 -6.67
N ALA A 38 6.34 15.41 -7.01
CA ALA A 38 5.21 14.64 -7.54
C ALA A 38 5.61 13.84 -8.80
N GLU A 39 6.48 14.40 -9.65
CA GLU A 39 7.00 13.72 -10.83
C GLU A 39 7.89 12.53 -10.47
N ALA A 40 8.73 12.64 -9.44
CA ALA A 40 9.56 11.54 -8.96
C ALA A 40 8.74 10.42 -8.31
N ALA A 41 7.73 10.78 -7.51
CA ALA A 41 6.80 9.83 -6.92
C ALA A 41 5.96 9.13 -7.99
N GLN A 42 5.44 9.86 -8.98
CA GLN A 42 4.70 9.27 -10.10
C GLN A 42 5.59 8.31 -10.89
N TYR A 43 6.84 8.71 -11.20
CA TYR A 43 7.80 7.82 -11.83
C TYR A 43 8.01 6.54 -11.01
N ALA A 44 8.19 6.64 -9.70
CA ALA A 44 8.37 5.47 -8.83
C ALA A 44 7.16 4.53 -8.90
N ILE A 45 5.96 5.08 -8.81
CA ILE A 45 4.69 4.35 -8.82
C ILE A 45 4.39 3.70 -10.18
N ASP A 46 4.85 4.29 -11.28
CA ASP A 46 4.70 3.72 -12.62
C ASP A 46 5.71 2.61 -12.90
N ASN A 47 6.83 2.58 -12.19
CA ASN A 47 7.93 1.64 -12.44
C ASN A 47 8.10 0.55 -11.38
N VAL A 48 7.54 0.74 -10.18
CA VAL A 48 7.57 -0.26 -9.11
C VAL A 48 6.86 -1.54 -9.57
N GLN A 49 7.55 -2.67 -9.42
CA GLN A 49 7.03 -3.98 -9.76
C GLN A 49 6.47 -4.62 -8.49
N ALA A 50 5.19 -4.42 -8.23
CA ALA A 50 4.51 -4.95 -7.04
C ALA A 50 3.25 -5.73 -7.44
N ASP A 51 2.96 -6.78 -6.68
CA ASP A 51 1.66 -7.44 -6.71
C ASP A 51 0.76 -6.79 -5.65
N TRP A 52 -0.05 -5.82 -6.09
CA TRP A 52 -0.89 -5.03 -5.18
C TRP A 52 -1.97 -5.86 -4.48
N ASN A 53 -2.42 -6.95 -5.11
CA ASN A 53 -3.33 -7.91 -4.47
C ASN A 53 -2.64 -8.64 -3.32
N GLN A 54 -1.37 -9.03 -3.50
CA GLN A 54 -0.58 -9.61 -2.41
C GLN A 54 -0.31 -8.60 -1.29
N ASN A 55 0.00 -7.34 -1.62
CA ASN A 55 0.15 -6.30 -0.59
C ASN A 55 -1.14 -6.14 0.23
N ALA A 56 -2.31 -6.09 -0.42
CA ALA A 56 -3.59 -6.01 0.27
C ALA A 56 -3.83 -7.23 1.18
N LEU A 57 -3.51 -8.44 0.71
CA LEU A 57 -3.64 -9.67 1.48
C LEU A 57 -2.73 -9.70 2.72
N GLU A 58 -1.45 -9.35 2.57
CA GLU A 58 -0.53 -9.31 3.71
C GLU A 58 -0.92 -8.21 4.70
N LYS A 59 -1.37 -7.05 4.21
CA LYS A 59 -1.91 -6.00 5.07
C LYS A 59 -3.16 -6.47 5.83
N ALA A 60 -4.05 -7.19 5.17
CA ALA A 60 -5.23 -7.78 5.79
C ALA A 60 -4.85 -8.77 6.90
N ARG A 61 -3.85 -9.62 6.67
CA ARG A 61 -3.33 -10.55 7.69
C ARG A 61 -2.75 -9.81 8.89
N ILE A 62 -1.98 -8.75 8.67
CA ILE A 62 -1.46 -7.91 9.76
C ILE A 62 -2.62 -7.36 10.60
N TYR A 63 -3.65 -6.79 9.99
CA TYR A 63 -4.81 -6.29 10.73
C TYR A 63 -5.58 -7.40 11.46
N GLN A 64 -5.67 -8.59 10.88
CA GLN A 64 -6.31 -9.73 11.53
C GLN A 64 -5.50 -10.23 12.73
N ASP A 65 -4.19 -10.41 12.58
CA ASP A 65 -3.33 -11.04 13.57
C ASP A 65 -2.95 -10.08 14.70
N ASP A 66 -2.56 -8.84 14.37
CA ASP A 66 -2.05 -7.88 15.35
C ASP A 66 -3.17 -7.07 16.01
N MET A 67 -4.28 -6.83 15.28
CA MET A 67 -5.38 -5.98 15.75
C MET A 67 -6.68 -6.75 15.98
N ALA A 68 -6.73 -8.06 15.72
CA ALA A 68 -7.91 -8.90 15.88
C ALA A 68 -9.17 -8.33 15.17
N MET A 69 -8.96 -7.63 14.05
CA MET A 69 -10.05 -7.00 13.29
C MET A 69 -10.90 -8.06 12.56
N SER A 70 -12.19 -7.77 12.41
CA SER A 70 -13.08 -8.62 11.61
C SER A 70 -12.84 -8.41 10.11
N PRO A 71 -13.12 -9.40 9.24
CA PRO A 71 -12.94 -9.25 7.79
C PRO A 71 -13.60 -8.00 7.20
N ASN A 72 -14.82 -7.65 7.65
CA ASN A 72 -15.50 -6.44 7.18
C ASN A 72 -14.76 -5.16 7.64
N ALA A 73 -14.29 -5.11 8.89
CA ALA A 73 -13.54 -3.96 9.38
C ALA A 73 -12.17 -3.81 8.67
N ILE A 74 -11.53 -4.94 8.35
CA ILE A 74 -10.30 -4.96 7.55
C ILE A 74 -10.57 -4.41 6.16
N HIS A 75 -11.64 -4.87 5.51
CA HIS A 75 -12.04 -4.40 4.18
C HIS A 75 -12.28 -2.89 4.14
N ASP A 76 -13.05 -2.36 5.08
CA ASP A 76 -13.30 -0.93 5.23
C ASP A 76 -11.98 -0.18 5.46
N GLN A 77 -11.07 -0.72 6.27
CA GLN A 77 -9.79 -0.10 6.56
C GLN A 77 -8.83 -0.10 5.35
N LEU A 78 -8.83 -1.18 4.56
CA LEU A 78 -8.02 -1.28 3.34
C LEU A 78 -8.45 -0.25 2.30
N THR A 79 -9.74 0.03 2.18
CA THR A 79 -10.31 0.92 1.15
C THR A 79 -10.47 2.38 1.60
N SER A 80 -10.44 2.63 2.91
CA SER A 80 -10.64 3.97 3.49
C SER A 80 -9.66 5.01 2.93
N GLU A 81 -10.17 6.19 2.62
CA GLU A 81 -9.38 7.38 2.22
C GLU A 81 -8.40 7.82 3.31
N TYR A 82 -8.67 7.49 4.56
CA TYR A 82 -7.80 7.76 5.71
C TYR A 82 -7.05 6.51 6.20
N GLY A 83 -7.24 5.38 5.51
CA GLY A 83 -6.63 4.09 5.82
C GLY A 83 -5.55 3.75 4.82
N GLU A 84 -5.64 2.56 4.23
CA GLU A 84 -4.60 2.07 3.32
C GLU A 84 -4.83 2.47 1.85
N GLN A 85 -6.02 2.94 1.47
CA GLN A 85 -6.34 3.38 0.10
C GLN A 85 -6.07 2.34 -1.01
N PHE A 86 -6.20 1.05 -0.70
CA PHE A 86 -6.29 0.01 -1.72
C PHE A 86 -7.55 0.21 -2.57
N THR A 87 -7.50 -0.26 -3.81
CA THR A 87 -8.70 -0.32 -4.65
C THR A 87 -9.69 -1.32 -4.08
N GLN A 88 -10.97 -1.13 -4.42
CA GLN A 88 -12.05 -2.04 -4.02
C GLN A 88 -11.72 -3.51 -4.38
N SER A 89 -11.21 -3.74 -5.59
CA SER A 89 -10.84 -5.08 -6.06
C SER A 89 -9.68 -5.72 -5.31
N GLU A 90 -8.70 -4.94 -4.86
CA GLU A 90 -7.56 -5.45 -4.09
C GLU A 90 -7.99 -5.82 -2.66
N ALA A 91 -8.85 -4.99 -2.05
CA ALA A 91 -9.44 -5.30 -0.75
C ALA A 91 -10.37 -6.52 -0.82
N ASP A 92 -11.20 -6.63 -1.85
CA ASP A 92 -12.06 -7.80 -2.09
C ASP A 92 -11.20 -9.07 -2.22
N TYR A 93 -10.13 -9.01 -3.04
CA TYR A 93 -9.18 -10.11 -3.18
C TYR A 93 -8.54 -10.49 -1.84
N ALA A 94 -8.12 -9.51 -1.04
CA ALA A 94 -7.51 -9.75 0.26
C ALA A 94 -8.44 -10.52 1.20
N ILE A 95 -9.71 -10.10 1.29
CA ILE A 95 -10.71 -10.76 2.14
C ILE A 95 -11.04 -12.17 1.65
N ASP A 96 -11.22 -12.35 0.34
CA ASP A 96 -11.51 -13.65 -0.27
C ASP A 96 -10.38 -14.67 -0.04
N ASN A 97 -9.16 -14.20 0.22
CA ASN A 97 -7.97 -15.04 0.43
C ASN A 97 -7.45 -15.05 1.87
N LEU A 98 -8.10 -14.33 2.80
CA LEU A 98 -7.58 -14.12 4.15
C LEU A 98 -7.51 -15.40 4.98
N ASN A 99 -8.44 -16.35 4.77
CA ASN A 99 -8.53 -17.59 5.55
C ASN A 99 -8.42 -18.87 4.68
N ASN A 100 -7.80 -18.75 3.50
CA ASN A 100 -7.56 -19.90 2.59
C ASN A 100 -6.33 -20.71 3.00
#